data_AF-A0AAW5KKY5-F1
#
_entry.id   AF-A0AAW5KKY5-F1
#
_cell.length_a   1.000
_cell.length_b   1.000
_cell.length_c   1.000
_cell.angle_alpha   90.00
_cell.angle_beta   90.00
_cell.angle_gamma   90.00
#
_symmetry.space_group_name_H-M   'P 1'
#
loop_
_entity.id
_entity.type
_entity.pdbx_description
1 polymer ?
#
loop_
_entity_poly.entity_id
_entity_poly.type
_entity_poly.pdbx_seq_one_letter_code
_entity_poly.pdbx_strand_id
1 'polypeptide(L)'
;MDHTIRKIKQSEIPLLSDFLYEAIFVPEGVAPPPREIIDRPELQVYTSAFGERDSDISYVAEVNGRVVGAVWVRVMDDYGHIDDETPSFAISLYREYRSQEGLLHSPGRDPAGQKAAS
;
A
#
# COMPACT_ATOMS: atom_id res chain seq x y z
N MET A 1 -9.01 7.89 18.26
CA MET A 1 -9.24 8.17 16.82
C MET A 1 -10.16 7.10 16.31
N ASP A 2 -11.35 7.51 15.87
CA ASP A 2 -12.28 6.56 15.26
C ASP A 2 -11.73 6.21 13.88
N HIS A 3 -11.34 4.95 13.75
CA HIS A 3 -10.90 4.36 12.52
C HIS A 3 -11.87 3.24 12.18
N THR A 4 -12.21 3.10 10.91
CA THR A 4 -13.09 2.04 10.44
C THR A 4 -12.48 1.41 9.20
N ILE A 5 -12.53 0.08 9.14
CA ILE A 5 -12.22 -0.67 7.93
C ILE A 5 -13.56 -1.04 7.30
N ARG A 6 -13.74 -0.72 6.03
CA ARG A 6 -14.98 -1.00 5.29
C ARG A 6 -14.69 -1.33 3.84
N LYS A 7 -15.63 -1.95 3.15
CA LYS A 7 -15.55 -2.12 1.69
C LYS A 7 -15.43 -0.74 1.03
N ILE A 8 -14.63 -0.68 -0.03
CA ILE A 8 -14.58 0.51 -0.88
C ILE A 8 -15.95 0.71 -1.54
N LYS A 9 -16.38 1.97 -1.69
CA LYS A 9 -17.58 2.29 -2.47
C LYS A 9 -17.21 2.41 -3.95
N GLN A 10 -18.18 2.18 -4.83
CA GLN A 10 -17.98 2.35 -6.28
C GLN A 10 -17.45 3.75 -6.65
N SER A 11 -17.97 4.79 -5.98
CA SER A 11 -17.49 6.18 -6.17
C SER A 11 -16.07 6.44 -5.68
N GLU A 12 -15.50 5.53 -4.88
CA GLU A 12 -14.17 5.65 -4.27
C GLU A 12 -13.11 4.83 -5.02
N ILE A 13 -13.51 3.98 -5.98
CA ILE A 13 -12.57 3.18 -6.80
C ILE A 13 -11.48 4.02 -7.47
N PRO A 14 -11.74 5.25 -7.97
CA PRO A 14 -10.68 6.09 -8.53
C PRO A 14 -9.52 6.37 -7.55
N LEU A 15 -9.74 6.28 -6.22
CA LEU A 15 -8.68 6.43 -5.22
C LEU A 15 -7.62 5.33 -5.31
N LEU A 16 -7.93 4.16 -5.88
CA LEU A 16 -6.95 3.08 -6.01
C LEU A 16 -5.75 3.49 -6.88
N SER A 17 -5.91 4.44 -7.81
CA SER A 17 -4.79 5.02 -8.57
C SER A 17 -3.81 5.78 -7.66
N ASP A 18 -4.32 6.54 -6.69
CA ASP A 18 -3.48 7.21 -5.69
C ASP A 18 -2.78 6.19 -4.80
N PHE A 19 -3.52 5.17 -4.34
CA PHE A 19 -2.95 4.13 -3.49
C PHE A 19 -1.93 3.25 -4.22
N LEU A 20 -2.08 3.02 -5.52
CA LEU A 20 -1.08 2.35 -6.34
C LEU A 20 0.23 3.16 -6.38
N TYR A 21 0.16 4.48 -6.55
CA TYR A 21 1.34 5.34 -6.49
C TYR A 21 1.99 5.29 -5.09
N GLU A 22 1.18 5.33 -4.03
CA GLU A 22 1.66 5.18 -2.66
C GLU A 22 2.35 3.81 -2.42
N ALA A 23 1.91 2.74 -3.09
CA ALA A 23 2.49 1.41 -2.96
C ALA A 23 3.90 1.29 -3.60
N ILE A 24 4.33 2.26 -4.41
CA ILE A 24 5.65 2.24 -5.02
C ILE A 24 6.73 2.38 -3.95
N PHE A 25 7.61 1.38 -3.88
CA PHE A 25 8.76 1.42 -3.00
C PHE A 25 9.78 2.46 -3.51
N VAL A 26 10.07 3.46 -2.68
CA VAL A 26 11.09 4.47 -2.96
C VAL A 26 12.18 4.34 -1.89
N PRO A 27 13.42 3.98 -2.26
CA PRO A 27 14.53 3.88 -1.32
C PRO A 27 14.82 5.22 -0.61
N GLU A 28 15.40 5.15 0.58
CA GLU A 28 15.81 6.35 1.32
C GLU A 28 16.79 7.21 0.51
N GLY A 29 16.59 8.53 0.53
CA GLY A 29 17.41 9.48 -0.22
C GLY A 29 17.13 9.55 -1.72
N VAL A 30 16.21 8.72 -2.25
CA VAL A 30 15.79 8.74 -3.65
C VAL A 30 14.52 9.56 -3.80
N ALA A 31 14.49 10.43 -4.83
CA ALA A 31 13.28 11.15 -5.17
C ALA A 31 12.21 10.18 -5.71
N PRO A 32 10.94 10.31 -5.29
CA PRO A 32 9.88 9.49 -5.85
C PRO A 32 9.78 9.71 -7.37
N PRO A 33 9.41 8.68 -8.14
CA PRO A 33 9.21 8.82 -9.58
C PRO A 33 8.05 9.78 -9.88
N PRO A 34 8.00 10.35 -11.10
CA PRO A 34 6.83 11.11 -11.55
C PRO A 34 5.54 10.27 -11.46
N ARG A 35 4.39 10.91 -11.22
CA ARG A 35 3.12 10.22 -11.00
C ARG A 35 2.67 9.41 -12.22
N GLU A 36 3.06 9.85 -13.41
CA GLU A 36 2.83 9.19 -14.70
C GLU A 36 3.37 7.75 -14.76
N ILE A 37 4.25 7.35 -13.82
CA ILE A 37 4.70 5.97 -13.72
C ILE A 37 3.53 4.99 -13.60
N ILE A 38 2.44 5.37 -12.93
CA ILE A 38 1.26 4.50 -12.75
C ILE A 38 0.44 4.33 -14.02
N ASP A 39 0.67 5.16 -15.05
CA ASP A 39 -0.01 5.04 -16.35
C ASP A 39 0.63 3.96 -17.23
N ARG A 40 1.77 3.41 -16.79
CA ARG A 40 2.43 2.29 -17.46
C ARG A 40 1.54 1.05 -17.46
N PRO A 41 1.44 0.32 -18.59
CA PRO A 41 0.61 -0.89 -18.68
C PRO A 41 0.87 -1.90 -17.57
N GLU A 42 2.13 -2.06 -17.17
CA GLU A 42 2.58 -2.99 -16.13
C GLU A 42 2.04 -2.64 -14.73
N LEU A 43 1.66 -1.38 -14.48
CA LEU A 43 1.05 -0.94 -13.23
C LEU A 43 -0.47 -0.74 -13.35
N GLN A 44 -0.98 -0.46 -14.54
CA GLN A 44 -2.43 -0.31 -14.77
C GLN A 44 -3.22 -1.60 -14.49
N VAL A 45 -2.60 -2.78 -14.58
CA VAL A 45 -3.25 -4.06 -14.26
C VAL A 45 -3.87 -4.10 -12.86
N TYR A 46 -3.32 -3.32 -11.92
CA TYR A 46 -3.76 -3.26 -10.53
C TYR A 46 -5.08 -2.50 -10.31
N THR A 47 -5.45 -1.57 -11.21
CA THR A 47 -6.54 -0.60 -10.94
C THR A 47 -7.47 -0.34 -12.13
N SER A 48 -7.03 -0.62 -13.36
CA SER A 48 -7.87 -0.49 -14.55
C SER A 48 -9.13 -1.35 -14.44
N ALA A 49 -10.30 -0.73 -14.67
CA ALA A 49 -11.61 -1.39 -14.61
C ALA A 49 -11.82 -2.19 -13.31
N PHE A 50 -11.26 -1.71 -12.18
CA PHE A 50 -11.41 -2.39 -10.90
C PHE A 50 -12.87 -2.39 -10.44
N GLY A 51 -13.36 -3.53 -9.97
CA GLY A 51 -14.74 -3.76 -9.57
C GLY A 51 -15.61 -4.37 -10.67
N GLU A 52 -15.06 -4.60 -11.87
CA GLU A 52 -15.75 -5.29 -12.97
C GLU A 52 -15.51 -6.81 -12.97
N ARG A 53 -14.48 -7.29 -12.25
CA ARG A 53 -14.16 -8.72 -12.14
C ARG A 53 -14.66 -9.27 -10.80
N ASP A 54 -15.13 -10.53 -10.80
CA ASP A 54 -15.58 -11.21 -9.57
C ASP A 54 -14.47 -11.36 -8.52
N SER A 55 -13.20 -11.37 -8.95
CA SER A 55 -12.03 -11.44 -8.08
C SER A 55 -11.61 -10.09 -7.50
N ASP A 56 -12.22 -8.97 -7.93
CA ASP A 56 -11.88 -7.64 -7.44
C ASP A 56 -12.52 -7.39 -6.07
N ILE A 57 -11.68 -7.38 -5.04
CA ILE A 57 -12.11 -7.08 -3.67
C ILE A 57 -11.23 -5.98 -3.11
N SER A 58 -11.84 -4.94 -2.54
CA SER A 58 -11.09 -3.87 -1.87
C SER A 58 -11.78 -3.38 -0.61
N TYR A 59 -10.94 -3.11 0.39
CA TYR A 59 -11.30 -2.48 1.65
C TYR A 59 -10.45 -1.22 1.83
N VAL A 60 -11.02 -0.24 2.52
CA VAL A 60 -10.38 1.02 2.85
C VAL A 60 -10.35 1.24 4.35
N ALA A 61 -9.26 1.84 4.82
CA ALA A 61 -9.19 2.42 6.16
C ALA A 61 -9.70 3.87 6.08
N GLU A 62 -10.68 4.21 6.91
CA GLU A 62 -11.23 5.55 7.03
C GLU A 62 -10.95 6.12 8.41
N VAL A 63 -10.50 7.38 8.46
CA VAL A 63 -10.29 8.15 9.69
C VAL A 63 -10.98 9.50 9.53
N ASN A 64 -11.89 9.83 10.45
CA ASN A 64 -12.64 11.09 10.44
C ASN A 64 -13.32 11.40 9.08
N GLY A 65 -13.91 10.39 8.43
CA GLY A 65 -14.58 10.55 7.14
C GLY A 65 -13.65 10.57 5.90
N ARG A 66 -12.34 10.49 6.09
CA ARG A 66 -11.34 10.44 5.00
C ARG A 66 -10.79 9.03 4.85
N VAL A 67 -10.80 8.52 3.62
CA VAL A 67 -10.04 7.30 3.28
C VAL A 67 -8.55 7.61 3.37
N VAL A 68 -7.81 6.84 4.15
CA VAL A 68 -6.36 7.06 4.43
C VAL A 68 -5.49 5.90 3.96
N GLY A 69 -6.12 4.78 3.59
CA GLY A 69 -5.47 3.56 3.18
C GLY A 69 -6.40 2.67 2.39
N ALA A 70 -5.82 1.86 1.51
CA ALA A 70 -6.55 0.85 0.77
C ALA A 70 -5.77 -0.45 0.75
N VAL A 71 -6.54 -1.54 0.75
CA VAL A 71 -6.08 -2.87 0.41
C VAL A 71 -6.97 -3.37 -0.71
N TRP A 72 -6.38 -3.94 -1.76
CA TRP A 72 -7.11 -4.47 -2.89
C TRP A 72 -6.45 -5.73 -3.42
N VAL A 73 -7.29 -6.65 -3.89
CA VAL A 73 -6.89 -7.93 -4.45
C VAL A 73 -7.61 -8.16 -5.76
N ARG A 74 -6.95 -8.89 -6.65
CA ARG A 74 -7.42 -9.19 -8.00
C ARG A 74 -6.59 -10.34 -8.57
N VAL A 75 -7.22 -11.22 -9.34
CA VAL A 75 -6.47 -12.13 -10.22
C VAL A 75 -5.93 -11.33 -11.42
N MET A 76 -4.61 -11.29 -11.56
CA MET A 76 -3.90 -10.56 -12.61
C MET A 76 -2.55 -11.21 -12.91
N ASP A 77 -2.04 -10.92 -14.10
CA ASP A 77 -0.70 -11.28 -14.54
C ASP A 77 0.28 -10.16 -14.13
N ASP A 78 0.61 -10.14 -12.83
CA ASP A 78 1.63 -9.26 -12.26
C ASP A 78 2.90 -10.04 -11.90
N TYR A 79 3.89 -9.37 -11.29
CA TYR A 79 5.14 -10.03 -10.91
C TYR A 79 4.95 -11.14 -9.86
N GLY A 80 3.87 -11.09 -9.09
CA GLY A 80 3.51 -12.08 -8.07
C GLY A 80 2.59 -13.19 -8.57
N HIS A 81 2.25 -13.21 -9.87
CA HIS A 81 1.34 -14.17 -10.45
C HIS A 81 1.87 -15.61 -10.33
N ILE A 82 1.00 -16.52 -9.88
CA ILE A 82 1.30 -17.95 -9.72
C ILE A 82 0.39 -18.80 -10.61
N ASP A 83 -0.91 -18.46 -10.66
CA ASP A 83 -1.92 -19.09 -11.49
C ASP A 83 -3.14 -18.16 -11.68
N ASP A 84 -4.10 -18.60 -12.49
CA ASP A 84 -5.32 -17.85 -12.85
C ASP A 84 -6.43 -17.92 -11.78
N GLU A 85 -6.17 -18.47 -10.60
CA GLU A 85 -7.14 -18.59 -9.49
C GLU A 85 -6.71 -17.80 -8.24
N THR A 86 -5.41 -17.56 -8.09
CA THR A 86 -4.83 -16.90 -6.92
C THR A 86 -4.73 -15.40 -7.13
N PRO A 87 -5.42 -14.57 -6.33
CA PRO A 87 -5.36 -13.14 -6.48
C PRO A 87 -4.04 -12.57 -5.92
N SER A 88 -3.46 -11.62 -6.65
CA SER A 88 -2.36 -10.79 -6.17
C SER A 88 -2.89 -9.68 -5.26
N PHE A 89 -2.08 -9.30 -4.27
CA PHE A 89 -2.47 -8.42 -3.18
C PHE A 89 -1.64 -7.14 -3.17
N ALA A 90 -2.30 -5.99 -3.08
CA ALA A 90 -1.67 -4.69 -2.89
C ALA A 90 -2.29 -3.95 -1.70
N ILE A 91 -1.45 -3.25 -0.94
CA ILE A 91 -1.84 -2.44 0.22
C ILE A 91 -0.98 -1.20 0.30
N SER A 92 -1.59 -0.07 0.61
CA SER A 92 -0.85 1.15 0.92
C SER A 92 -1.66 2.08 1.81
N LEU A 93 -0.94 2.94 2.53
CA LEU A 93 -1.46 4.07 3.29
C LEU A 93 -0.86 5.34 2.73
N TYR A 94 -1.56 6.46 2.82
CA TYR A 94 -0.90 7.74 2.63
C TYR A 94 0.27 7.88 3.60
N ARG A 95 1.36 8.50 3.15
CA ARG A 95 2.63 8.58 3.87
C ARG A 95 2.49 9.04 5.33
N GLU A 96 1.61 10.00 5.61
CA GLU A 96 1.37 10.53 6.96
C GLU A 96 0.70 9.54 7.94
N TYR A 97 0.18 8.42 7.43
CA TYR A 97 -0.39 7.32 8.21
C TYR A 97 0.51 6.07 8.25
N ARG A 98 1.65 6.08 7.55
CA ARG A 98 2.67 5.03 7.65
C ARG A 98 3.50 5.24 8.91
N SER A 99 3.84 4.15 9.59
CA SER A 99 4.66 4.16 10.80
C SER A 99 4.13 5.07 11.91
N GLN A 100 3.11 4.60 12.63
CA GLN A 100 2.85 5.08 13.99
C GLN A 100 3.82 4.46 15.02
N GLU A 101 5.08 4.22 14.65
CA GLU A 101 6.14 3.75 15.57
C GLU A 101 6.75 4.91 16.39
N GLY A 102 5.91 5.83 16.86
CA GLY A 102 6.31 6.95 17.72
C GLY A 102 6.23 6.66 19.22
N LEU A 103 5.98 5.41 19.64
CA LEU A 103 5.75 5.09 21.07
C LEU A 103 6.43 3.80 21.56
N LEU A 104 7.47 3.35 20.87
CA LEU A 104 8.45 2.39 21.41
C LEU A 104 9.85 3.02 21.43
N HIS A 105 9.95 4.22 21.99
CA HIS A 105 11.19 4.60 22.67
C HIS A 105 11.27 3.78 23.97
N SER A 106 11.87 2.59 23.89
CA SER A 106 12.48 1.99 25.08
C SER A 106 13.67 2.85 25.46
N PRO A 107 13.70 3.49 26.65
CA PRO A 107 14.87 4.25 27.06
C PRO A 107 15.98 3.26 27.41
N GLY A 108 17.14 3.44 26.78
CA GLY A 108 18.40 2.86 27.26
C GLY A 108 18.92 1.66 26.45
N ARG A 109 19.68 1.95 25.41
CA ARG A 109 20.96 1.25 25.22
C ARG A 109 22.03 2.25 24.85
N ASP A 110 22.88 2.51 25.82
CA ASP A 110 24.14 3.26 25.73
C ASP A 110 25.06 2.62 24.66
N PRO A 111 25.61 3.39 23.71
CA PRO A 111 26.54 2.87 22.71
C PRO A 111 27.96 2.88 23.27
N ALA A 112 28.27 1.94 24.16
CA ALA A 112 29.66 1.67 24.55
C ALA A 112 29.83 0.20 24.91
N GLY A 113 30.45 -0.59 24.04
CA GLY A 113 30.86 -1.95 24.41
C GLY A 113 31.17 -2.94 23.29
N GLN A 114 32.39 -2.86 22.77
CA GLN A 114 33.31 -4.00 22.65
C GLN A 114 33.21 -4.98 21.45
N LYS A 115 34.20 -4.79 20.56
CA LYS A 115 35.02 -5.74 19.78
C LYS A 115 34.76 -7.27 19.86
N ALA A 116 35.01 -7.88 18.69
CA ALA A 116 35.50 -9.24 18.40
C ALA A 116 34.51 -10.40 18.66
N ALA A 117 34.52 -11.55 17.99
CA ALA A 117 35.51 -12.24 17.17
C ALA A 117 34.81 -13.29 16.27
N SER A 118 35.54 -13.70 15.21
CA SER A 118 35.36 -14.84 14.28
C SER A 118 34.19 -14.82 13.30
#